data_AF-A0A6H2A5S8-F1
#
_entry.id   AF-A0A6H2A5S8-F1
#
_cell.length_a   1.000
_cell.length_b   1.000
_cell.length_c   1.000
_cell.angle_alpha   90.00
_cell.angle_beta   90.00
_cell.angle_gamma   90.00
#
_symmetry.space_group_name_H-M   'P 1'
#
loop_
_entity.id
_entity.type
_entity.pdbx_description
1 polymer ?
#
loop_
_entity_poly.entity_id
_entity_poly.type
_entity_poly.pdbx_seq_one_letter_code
_entity_poly.pdbx_strand_id
1 'polypeptide(L)'
;MATLTTDGRNAQCDGFVDTLDGGTIVFHTSGHVEVATCTFGTPAFGDAAVGVATANAITRDSSVTGGVIAHAHLYDGATDMASLTTTVAGGGGEIILSTLTLGANERLEIDSMTVTQAAS
;
A
#
# COMPACT_ATOMS: atom_id res chain seq x y z
N MET A 1 23.25 -2.20 15.16
CA MET A 1 21.92 -1.66 14.80
C MET A 1 21.41 -0.88 15.98
N ALA A 2 20.87 0.33 15.78
CA ALA A 2 20.39 1.16 16.87
C ALA A 2 18.89 0.90 17.10
N THR A 3 18.48 0.68 18.35
CA THR A 3 17.07 0.51 18.69
C THR A 3 16.40 1.87 18.74
N LEU A 4 15.34 2.06 17.93
CA LEU A 4 14.61 3.31 17.87
C LEU A 4 13.64 3.45 19.04
N THR A 5 13.60 4.64 19.65
CA THR A 5 12.54 5.03 20.59
C THR A 5 11.20 5.09 19.88
N THR A 6 10.09 5.09 20.64
CA THR A 6 8.74 5.28 20.06
C THR A 6 8.68 6.56 19.22
N ASP A 7 9.21 7.67 19.72
CA ASP A 7 9.21 8.95 18.99
C ASP A 7 10.02 8.85 17.69
N GLY A 8 11.17 8.18 17.71
CA GLY A 8 11.98 7.97 16.51
C GLY A 8 11.28 7.09 15.47
N ARG A 9 10.55 6.05 15.91
CA ARG A 9 9.75 5.21 15.02
C ARG A 9 8.56 5.97 14.43
N ASN A 10 7.86 6.74 15.27
CA ASN A 10 6.75 7.58 14.81
C ASN A 10 7.24 8.57 13.76
N ALA A 11 8.30 9.33 14.04
CA ALA A 11 8.84 10.30 13.10
C ALA A 11 9.28 9.70 11.76
N GLN A 12 9.86 8.49 11.76
CA GLN A 12 10.21 7.80 10.51
C GLN A 12 8.97 7.28 9.77
N CYS A 13 7.98 6.75 10.50
CA CYS A 13 6.74 6.27 9.92
C CYS A 13 5.94 7.42 9.31
N ASP A 14 5.74 8.51 10.05
CA ASP A 14 5.10 9.76 9.62
C ASP A 14 5.80 10.30 8.37
N GLY A 15 7.13 10.47 8.43
CA GLY A 15 7.89 10.99 7.30
C GLY A 15 7.80 10.13 6.03
N PHE A 16 7.59 8.81 6.15
CA PHE A 16 7.33 7.96 4.99
C PHE A 16 5.89 8.10 4.49
N VAL A 17 4.89 8.00 5.38
CA VAL A 17 3.48 8.04 4.94
C VAL A 17 3.04 9.40 4.43
N ASP A 18 3.66 10.49 4.89
CA ASP A 18 3.45 11.85 4.38
C ASP A 18 3.87 11.98 2.91
N THR A 19 4.82 11.17 2.44
CA THR A 19 5.17 11.15 1.00
C THR A 19 4.08 10.54 0.13
N LEU A 20 3.16 9.78 0.72
CA LEU A 20 2.07 9.11 0.00
C LEU A 20 0.79 9.95 -0.03
N ASP A 21 0.82 11.19 0.47
CA ASP A 21 -0.30 12.13 0.42
C ASP A 21 -0.69 12.43 -1.04
N GLY A 22 -1.87 11.97 -1.44
CA GLY A 22 -2.33 12.02 -2.84
C GLY A 22 -1.64 11.03 -3.78
N GLY A 23 -0.82 10.12 -3.24
CA GLY A 23 -0.15 9.05 -3.96
C GLY A 23 -1.08 7.91 -4.36
N THR A 24 -0.50 6.82 -4.85
CA THR A 24 -1.26 5.63 -5.30
C THR A 24 -0.64 4.33 -4.80
N ILE A 25 -1.49 3.30 -4.69
CA ILE A 25 -1.06 1.91 -4.73
C ILE A 25 -1.45 1.33 -6.09
N VAL A 26 -0.47 0.80 -6.81
CA VAL A 26 -0.66 0.22 -8.14
C VAL A 26 -0.34 -1.26 -8.08
N PHE A 27 -1.28 -2.08 -8.55
CA PHE A 27 -1.16 -3.53 -8.64
C PHE A 27 -0.67 -3.90 -10.03
N HIS A 28 0.32 -4.79 -10.10
CA HIS A 28 0.96 -5.17 -11.34
C HIS A 28 0.92 -6.68 -11.58
N THR A 29 0.95 -7.05 -12.85
CA THR A 29 1.33 -8.39 -13.29
C THR A 29 2.82 -8.63 -13.08
N SER A 30 3.28 -9.87 -13.22
CA SER A 30 4.71 -10.22 -13.17
C SER A 30 5.57 -9.49 -14.22
N GLY A 31 4.94 -8.99 -15.29
CA GLY A 31 5.57 -8.17 -16.33
C GLY A 31 5.56 -6.66 -16.07
N HIS A 32 5.21 -6.22 -14.85
CA HIS A 32 5.05 -4.80 -14.50
C HIS A 32 3.96 -4.05 -15.28
N VAL A 33 2.98 -4.78 -15.83
CA VAL A 33 1.78 -4.18 -16.44
C VAL A 33 0.76 -3.91 -15.35
N GLU A 34 0.20 -2.71 -15.30
CA GLU A 34 -0.89 -2.33 -14.38
C GLU A 34 -2.10 -3.26 -14.52
N VAL A 35 -2.62 -3.71 -13.38
CA VAL A 35 -3.89 -4.44 -13.24
C VAL A 35 -4.96 -3.55 -12.63
N ALA A 36 -4.61 -2.76 -11.60
CA ALA A 36 -5.51 -1.88 -10.88
C ALA A 36 -4.74 -0.75 -10.17
N THR A 37 -5.39 0.38 -9.97
CA THR A 37 -4.81 1.54 -9.28
C THR A 37 -5.79 2.10 -8.24
N CYS A 38 -5.37 2.18 -6.99
CA CYS A 38 -6.13 2.82 -5.91
C CYS A 38 -5.40 4.08 -5.43
N THR A 39 -6.13 5.17 -5.19
CA THR A 39 -5.55 6.48 -4.84
C THR A 39 -5.73 6.79 -3.36
N PHE A 40 -4.68 7.29 -2.71
CA PHE A 40 -4.73 7.78 -1.34
C PHE A 40 -5.34 9.18 -1.27
N GLY A 41 -5.93 9.52 -0.11
CA GLY A 41 -6.38 10.88 0.18
C GLY A 41 -5.21 11.83 0.54
N THR A 42 -5.57 13.05 0.95
CA THR A 42 -4.65 14.01 1.56
C THR A 42 -5.30 14.53 2.85
N PRO A 43 -4.84 14.10 4.03
CA PRO A 43 -3.72 13.18 4.27
C PRO A 43 -4.05 11.72 3.90
N ALA A 44 -3.04 10.96 3.49
CA ALA A 44 -3.15 9.55 3.12
C ALA A 44 -3.26 8.64 4.35
N PHE A 45 -2.55 8.98 5.43
CA PHE A 45 -2.52 8.25 6.69
C PHE A 45 -2.82 9.19 7.86
N GLY A 46 -3.19 8.64 9.02
CA GLY A 46 -3.15 9.36 10.28
C GLY A 46 -1.78 9.28 10.95
N ASP A 47 -1.56 10.14 11.96
CA ASP A 47 -0.33 10.16 12.76
C ASP A 47 0.06 8.77 13.29
N ALA A 48 1.35 8.46 13.23
CA ALA A 48 1.89 7.20 13.70
C ALA A 48 1.83 7.10 15.23
N ALA A 49 1.42 5.92 15.71
CA ALA A 49 1.45 5.57 17.11
C ALA A 49 2.26 4.27 17.31
N VAL A 50 3.28 4.32 18.17
CA VAL A 50 4.16 3.18 18.46
C VAL A 50 4.94 2.68 17.23
N GLY A 51 5.08 3.51 16.19
CA GLY A 51 5.68 3.18 14.91
C GLY A 51 4.70 2.65 13.87
N VAL A 52 3.39 2.80 14.08
CA VAL A 52 2.36 2.32 13.15
C VAL A 52 1.48 3.49 12.72
N ALA A 53 1.41 3.74 11.41
CA ALA A 53 0.45 4.63 10.78
C ALA A 53 -0.63 3.81 10.06
N THR A 54 -1.89 4.23 10.17
CA THR A 54 -3.02 3.58 9.49
C THR A 54 -3.52 4.48 8.39
N ALA A 55 -3.72 3.91 7.20
CA ALA A 55 -4.26 4.64 6.06
C ALA A 55 -5.67 5.16 6.38
N ASN A 56 -5.95 6.38 5.92
CA ASN A 56 -7.31 6.87 5.79
C ASN A 56 -8.03 6.09 4.67
N ALA A 57 -9.24 6.50 4.32
CA ALA A 57 -9.99 5.87 3.22
C ALA A 57 -9.15 5.87 1.92
N ILE A 58 -8.94 4.68 1.36
CA ILE A 58 -8.27 4.48 0.07
C ILE A 58 -9.36 4.40 -1.00
N THR A 59 -9.20 5.16 -2.08
CA THR A 59 -10.16 5.15 -3.18
C THR A 59 -10.12 3.79 -3.87
N ARG A 60 -11.29 3.15 -4.00
CA ARG A 60 -11.43 1.92 -4.78
C ARG A 60 -11.14 2.15 -6.26
N ASP A 61 -10.55 1.16 -6.91
CA ASP A 61 -10.57 1.06 -8.37
C ASP A 61 -11.90 0.43 -8.80
N SER A 62 -12.73 1.18 -9.51
CA SER A 62 -14.03 0.71 -10.02
C SER A 62 -13.99 0.21 -11.47
N SER A 63 -12.83 0.27 -12.11
CA SER A 63 -12.67 -0.06 -13.52
C SER A 63 -11.28 -0.64 -13.75
N VAL A 64 -10.97 -1.74 -13.06
CA VAL A 64 -9.65 -2.37 -13.16
C VAL A 64 -9.35 -2.74 -14.62
N THR A 65 -8.09 -2.64 -15.01
CA THR A 65 -7.60 -3.07 -16.33
C THR A 65 -7.76 -4.59 -16.49
N GLY A 66 -7.60 -5.33 -15.39
CA GLY A 66 -7.72 -6.78 -15.34
C GLY A 66 -6.39 -7.50 -15.58
N GLY A 67 -6.30 -8.74 -15.10
CA GLY A 67 -5.08 -9.55 -15.15
C GLY A 67 -4.86 -10.36 -13.88
N VAL A 68 -3.65 -10.92 -13.77
CA VAL A 68 -3.20 -11.64 -12.57
C VAL A 68 -2.21 -10.76 -11.82
N ILE A 69 -2.60 -10.31 -10.65
CA ILE A 69 -1.77 -9.55 -9.72
C ILE A 69 -0.63 -10.44 -9.22
N ALA A 70 0.59 -9.92 -9.27
CA ALA A 70 1.79 -10.55 -8.76
C ALA A 70 2.43 -9.74 -7.61
N HIS A 71 2.36 -8.42 -7.70
CA HIS A 71 2.95 -7.50 -6.72
C HIS A 71 2.27 -6.14 -6.79
N ALA A 72 2.53 -5.28 -5.80
CA ALA A 72 2.04 -3.91 -5.76
C ALA A 72 3.16 -2.93 -5.45
N HIS A 73 2.99 -1.68 -5.85
CA HIS A 73 3.90 -0.59 -5.54
C HIS A 73 3.16 0.61 -4.98
N LEU A 74 3.81 1.34 -4.08
CA LEU A 74 3.36 2.63 -3.59
C LEU A 74 4.08 3.73 -4.35
N TYR A 75 3.34 4.71 -4.86
CA TYR A 75 3.89 5.81 -5.65
C TYR A 75 3.54 7.17 -5.06
N ASP A 76 4.52 8.06 -5.06
CA ASP A 76 4.34 9.52 -4.98
C ASP A 76 4.46 10.09 -6.40
N GLY A 77 3.32 10.32 -7.05
CA GLY A 77 3.25 10.68 -8.46
C GLY A 77 3.89 9.60 -9.34
N ALA A 78 5.09 9.86 -9.86
CA ALA A 78 5.86 8.92 -10.68
C ALA A 78 7.00 8.21 -9.92
N THR A 79 7.20 8.54 -8.64
CA THR A 79 8.30 8.03 -7.82
C THR A 79 7.87 6.75 -7.12
N ASP A 80 8.59 5.66 -7.33
CA ASP A 80 8.37 4.38 -6.63
C ASP A 80 8.92 4.47 -5.20
N MET A 81 8.03 4.37 -4.21
CA MET A 81 8.35 4.53 -2.80
C MET A 81 8.54 3.19 -2.09
N ALA A 82 7.82 2.14 -2.51
CA ALA A 82 7.92 0.82 -1.93
C ALA A 82 7.31 -0.25 -2.84
N SER A 83 7.92 -1.44 -2.82
CA SER A 83 7.36 -2.66 -3.42
C SER A 83 6.77 -3.57 -2.34
N LEU A 84 5.64 -4.21 -2.65
CA LEU A 84 4.86 -5.05 -1.75
C LEU A 84 4.56 -6.38 -2.45
N THR A 85 4.72 -7.50 -1.74
CA THR A 85 4.24 -8.78 -2.25
C THR A 85 2.73 -8.91 -2.03
N THR A 86 2.08 -9.59 -2.96
CA THR A 86 0.63 -9.81 -2.92
C THR A 86 0.36 -11.29 -2.80
N THR A 87 -0.56 -11.67 -1.93
CA THR A 87 -1.01 -13.05 -1.79
C THR A 87 -2.51 -13.10 -1.50
N VAL A 88 -3.09 -14.30 -1.59
CA VAL A 88 -4.40 -14.55 -0.98
C VAL A 88 -4.25 -14.93 0.50
N ALA A 89 -5.37 -15.00 1.22
CA ALA A 89 -5.39 -15.39 2.63
C ALA A 89 -4.54 -16.65 2.91
N GLY A 90 -3.64 -16.54 3.89
CA GLY A 90 -2.71 -17.61 4.28
C GLY A 90 -1.37 -17.63 3.53
N GLY A 91 -1.16 -16.77 2.52
CA GLY A 91 0.07 -16.74 1.73
C GLY A 91 1.24 -15.95 2.33
N GLY A 92 0.97 -15.05 3.29
CA GLY A 92 2.01 -14.34 4.04
C GLY A 92 2.64 -13.15 3.35
N GLY A 93 2.08 -12.67 2.23
CA GLY A 93 2.50 -11.40 1.61
C GLY A 93 1.99 -10.18 2.38
N GLU A 94 2.55 -9.00 2.06
CA GLU A 94 2.18 -7.74 2.72
C GLU A 94 0.75 -7.30 2.36
N ILE A 95 0.33 -7.51 1.12
CA ILE A 95 -1.06 -7.28 0.70
C ILE A 95 -1.78 -8.62 0.56
N ILE A 96 -2.90 -8.75 1.28
CA ILE A 96 -3.75 -9.93 1.26
C ILE A 96 -5.05 -9.59 0.51
N LEU A 97 -5.28 -10.27 -0.62
CA LEU A 97 -6.47 -10.10 -1.45
C LEU A 97 -7.39 -11.32 -1.38
N SER A 98 -8.65 -11.14 -1.72
CA SER A 98 -9.61 -12.25 -1.85
C SER A 98 -9.33 -13.11 -3.10
N THR A 99 -8.79 -12.50 -4.15
CA THR A 99 -8.34 -13.13 -5.39
C THR A 99 -7.17 -12.33 -5.96
N LEU A 100 -6.26 -13.01 -6.67
CA LEU A 100 -5.21 -12.37 -7.47
C LEU A 100 -5.60 -12.20 -8.93
N THR A 101 -6.68 -12.84 -9.38
CA THR A 101 -7.16 -12.73 -10.75
C THR A 101 -8.37 -11.81 -10.78
N LEU A 102 -8.28 -10.75 -11.58
CA LEU A 102 -9.36 -9.78 -11.80
C LEU A 102 -9.69 -9.69 -13.29
N GLY A 103 -10.98 -9.66 -13.61
CA GLY A 103 -11.48 -9.32 -14.93
C GLY A 103 -11.50 -7.81 -15.16
N ALA A 104 -11.40 -7.38 -16.42
CA ALA A 104 -11.52 -5.96 -16.75
C ALA A 104 -12.89 -5.40 -16.30
N ASN A 105 -12.90 -4.16 -15.78
CA ASN A 105 -14.06 -3.47 -15.22
C ASN A 105 -14.62 -4.07 -13.91
N GLU A 106 -13.93 -5.02 -13.30
CA GLU A 106 -14.19 -5.39 -11.91
C GLU A 106 -13.76 -4.27 -10.94
N ARG A 107 -14.00 -4.52 -9.65
CA ARG A 107 -13.69 -3.60 -8.57
C ARG A 107 -12.60 -4.17 -7.68
N LEU A 108 -11.60 -3.35 -7.36
CA LEU A 108 -10.64 -3.61 -6.30
C LEU A 108 -10.79 -2.55 -5.21
N GLU A 109 -10.90 -2.98 -3.97
CA GLU A 109 -10.95 -2.10 -2.79
C GLU A 109 -10.00 -2.65 -1.75
N ILE A 110 -9.28 -1.74 -1.08
CA ILE A 110 -8.40 -2.05 0.03
C ILE A 110 -9.10 -1.65 1.31
N ASP A 111 -9.48 -2.64 2.12
CA ASP A 111 -10.27 -2.41 3.33
C ASP A 111 -9.46 -1.68 4.41
N SER A 112 -8.17 -2.00 4.53
CA SER A 112 -7.26 -1.36 5.48
C SER A 112 -5.81 -1.55 5.05
N MET A 113 -4.97 -0.56 5.36
CA MET A 113 -3.53 -0.66 5.22
C MET A 113 -2.85 0.01 6.40
N THR A 114 -1.78 -0.61 6.89
CA THR A 114 -0.91 -0.03 7.92
C THR A 114 0.53 -0.07 7.46
N VAL A 115 1.29 0.99 7.73
CA VAL A 115 2.75 1.00 7.62
C VAL A 115 3.34 0.89 9.00
N THR A 116 4.34 0.03 9.18
CA THR A 116 4.99 -0.20 10.47
C THR A 116 6.50 0.02 10.38
N GLN A 117 7.03 0.96 11.16
CA GLN A 117 8.45 1.07 11.43
C GLN A 117 8.82 0.17 12.61
N ALA A 118 9.72 -0.79 12.39
CA ALA A 118 10.20 -1.68 13.44
C ALA A 118 11.12 -0.95 14.44
N ALA A 119 11.22 -1.49 15.65
CA ALA A 119 12.11 -0.96 16.69
C ALA A 119 13.57 -1.39 16.56
N SER A 120 13.86 -2.37 15.69
CA SER A 120 15.10 -3.14 15.69
C SER A 120 15.94 -2.92 14.45
#